data_AF-H2Q123-F1
#
_entry.id   AF-H2Q123-F1
#
_cell.length_a   1.000
_cell.length_b   1.000
_cell.length_c   1.000
_cell.angle_alpha   90.00
_cell.angle_beta   90.00
_cell.angle_gamma   90.00
#
_symmetry.space_group_name_H-M   'P 1'
#
loop_
_entity.id
_entity.type
_entity.pdbx_description
1 polymer ?
#
loop_
_entity_poly.entity_id
_entity_poly.type
_entity_poly.pdbx_seq_one_letter_code
_entity_poly.pdbx_strand_id
1 'polypeptide(L)'
;MISPDPRPSPGLARWAESYEAKCERRQEIRESRRCRPNVTTCRQVGKTLRIQQREQLQRARLQQFFRRRNLELEEKGKAQRPQARNQGPSRRPGQVTGTSSEVFPAQHPPPSDICRDLSDHLSSQAGGLPPQDTPIKKPPKHHRGTQTKAEGPTIKNDASQQTNYGVAVLDKEIIQLSDYLKEALQRELVLKQKMVILQDLLSTLIQASDSSWKGQLNEDKLKGKLRSLENQLYTCTQKYSPWGMKKVLLEMEDQKNSYEQKAKESLQKVLEEKMNAEQQLQSTQRSLAQAEQKCEEWRSQYEALKEDWRTLGTQHRELESQLHVLQSKLQGADSRDLQMNQALRFLENEHQELQAKIECLQGDRDLCSLYTQDLQDQLKRSEAEKLTLVTRVQQLQGLLQNQSLQLQEQEKLLTKKDQALPVWSPKSFPNEVEPEGTGKEKDWDLRDQLQKKTLQLQAKEKECRELHSELDNLSDEYLSCLRKLQHCREELNQSQQLPPRRQCGRWLPVLMVVIAAALAVFLANKDNLMI
;
A
#
# COMPACT_ATOMS: atom_id res chain seq x y z
N MET A 1 13.75 24.17 -51.25
CA MET A 1 13.31 25.34 -50.46
C MET A 1 11.81 25.45 -50.62
N ILE A 2 11.05 25.37 -49.52
CA ILE A 2 9.59 25.58 -49.49
C ILE A 2 9.36 26.54 -48.33
N SER A 3 8.76 27.70 -48.60
CA SER A 3 8.51 28.71 -47.57
C SER A 3 7.42 28.26 -46.60
N PRO A 4 7.56 28.50 -45.28
CA PRO A 4 6.47 28.33 -44.34
C PRO A 4 5.50 29.53 -44.43
N ASP A 5 4.20 29.24 -44.45
CA ASP A 5 3.14 30.27 -44.40
C ASP A 5 3.20 31.12 -43.11
N PRO A 6 2.82 32.41 -43.18
CA PRO A 6 2.82 33.29 -42.02
C PRO A 6 1.68 32.93 -41.06
N ARG A 7 2.02 32.57 -39.81
CA ARG A 7 1.01 32.32 -38.77
C ARG A 7 0.25 33.62 -38.43
N PRO A 8 -1.10 33.60 -38.35
CA PRO A 8 -1.86 34.77 -37.96
C PRO A 8 -1.69 35.14 -36.48
N SER A 9 -1.83 36.42 -36.17
CA SER A 9 -1.52 37.01 -34.86
C SER A 9 -2.48 36.56 -33.74
N PRO A 10 -2.04 36.41 -32.47
CA PRO A 10 -2.78 35.64 -31.46
C PRO A 10 -4.07 36.28 -30.90
N GLY A 11 -4.44 37.48 -31.34
CA GLY A 11 -5.51 38.29 -30.76
C GLY A 11 -6.88 38.12 -31.41
N LEU A 12 -6.95 38.00 -32.74
CA LEU A 12 -8.21 38.11 -33.50
C LEU A 12 -8.86 36.76 -33.82
N ALA A 13 -8.09 35.67 -33.96
CA ALA A 13 -8.64 34.35 -34.31
C ALA A 13 -9.52 33.72 -33.20
N ARG A 14 -9.43 34.21 -31.96
CA ARG A 14 -9.93 33.49 -30.77
C ARG A 14 -11.46 33.46 -30.58
N TRP A 15 -12.19 34.31 -31.30
CA TRP A 15 -13.65 34.41 -31.21
C TRP A 15 -14.39 33.43 -32.15
N ALA A 16 -13.82 33.12 -33.31
CA ALA A 16 -14.38 32.19 -34.29
C ALA A 16 -13.93 30.72 -34.13
N GLU A 17 -13.24 30.40 -33.03
CA GLU A 17 -12.78 29.03 -32.75
C GLU A 17 -13.95 28.09 -32.44
N SER A 18 -14.09 27.01 -33.23
CA SER A 18 -14.99 25.89 -32.98
C SER A 18 -14.78 25.30 -31.57
N TYR A 19 -15.83 24.69 -31.01
CA TYR A 19 -15.77 24.01 -29.71
C TYR A 19 -14.68 22.93 -29.68
N GLU A 20 -14.52 22.19 -30.78
CA GLU A 20 -13.55 21.11 -30.95
C GLU A 20 -12.11 21.63 -30.88
N ALA A 21 -11.78 22.68 -31.65
CA ALA A 21 -10.49 23.37 -31.61
C ALA A 21 -10.16 23.99 -30.22
N LYS A 22 -11.18 24.38 -29.45
CA LYS A 22 -11.02 24.81 -28.04
C LYS A 22 -10.72 23.63 -27.10
N CYS A 23 -11.26 22.46 -27.36
CA CYS A 23 -11.00 21.24 -26.60
C CYS A 23 -9.59 20.70 -26.89
N GLU A 24 -9.20 20.58 -28.16
CA GLU A 24 -7.86 20.16 -28.58
C GLU A 24 -6.78 21.06 -27.98
N ARG A 25 -6.91 22.39 -28.09
CA ARG A 25 -5.96 23.33 -27.48
C ARG A 25 -5.86 23.20 -25.96
N ARG A 26 -6.99 22.92 -25.27
CA ARG A 26 -6.97 22.66 -23.82
C ARG A 26 -6.26 21.35 -23.50
N GLN A 27 -6.30 20.36 -24.39
CA GLN A 27 -5.58 19.11 -24.26
C GLN A 27 -4.08 19.28 -24.54
N GLU A 28 -3.70 19.95 -25.63
CA GLU A 28 -2.32 20.31 -25.98
C GLU A 28 -1.65 21.12 -24.84
N ILE A 29 -2.37 22.08 -24.21
CA ILE A 29 -1.89 22.82 -23.04
C ILE A 29 -1.70 21.93 -21.80
N ARG A 30 -2.45 20.83 -21.67
CA ARG A 30 -2.25 19.85 -20.58
C ARG A 30 -1.09 18.92 -20.88
N GLU A 31 -0.95 18.45 -22.11
CA GLU A 31 0.11 17.55 -22.55
C GLU A 31 1.48 18.26 -22.54
N SER A 32 1.57 19.48 -23.08
CA SER A 32 2.77 20.32 -22.98
C SER A 32 3.16 20.69 -21.54
N ARG A 33 2.24 20.58 -20.56
CA ARG A 33 2.56 20.67 -19.12
C ARG A 33 3.02 19.34 -18.52
N ARG A 34 2.56 18.19 -19.04
CA ARG A 34 3.06 16.85 -18.65
C ARG A 34 4.47 16.59 -19.19
N CYS A 35 4.76 17.02 -20.41
CA CYS A 35 6.04 16.78 -21.09
C CYS A 35 7.17 17.74 -20.68
N ARG A 36 6.94 18.70 -19.76
CA ARG A 36 8.02 19.52 -19.19
C ARG A 36 8.77 18.72 -18.13
N PRO A 37 10.10 18.54 -18.24
CA PRO A 37 10.89 18.00 -17.14
C PRO A 37 10.76 18.94 -15.94
N ASN A 38 10.22 18.42 -14.82
CA ASN A 38 9.95 19.18 -13.60
C ASN A 38 11.23 19.48 -12.80
N VAL A 39 12.18 20.19 -13.41
CA VAL A 39 13.32 20.82 -12.74
C VAL A 39 12.79 22.03 -11.96
N THR A 40 12.07 21.74 -10.87
CA THR A 40 11.75 22.77 -9.88
C THR A 40 12.97 23.00 -9.01
N THR A 41 13.58 24.18 -9.13
CA THR A 41 14.74 24.65 -8.34
C THR A 41 14.49 24.59 -6.82
N CYS A 42 13.23 24.40 -6.41
CA CYS A 42 12.75 24.25 -5.04
C CYS A 42 13.25 23.00 -4.27
N ARG A 43 14.00 22.05 -4.88
CA ARG A 43 14.45 20.83 -4.18
C ARG A 43 15.95 20.74 -3.83
N GLN A 44 16.83 21.62 -4.30
CA GLN A 44 18.27 21.58 -3.98
C GLN A 44 18.83 22.74 -3.14
N VAL A 45 18.01 23.72 -2.75
CA VAL A 45 18.48 24.80 -1.85
C VAL A 45 18.55 24.30 -0.40
N GLY A 46 19.76 24.27 0.15
CA GLY A 46 20.11 23.77 1.48
C GLY A 46 19.33 24.42 2.63
N LYS A 47 19.16 23.65 3.72
CA LYS A 47 18.27 24.00 4.85
C LYS A 47 18.58 25.38 5.47
N THR A 48 19.85 25.75 5.57
CA THR A 48 20.33 27.04 6.09
C THR A 48 19.81 28.23 5.29
N LEU A 49 19.93 28.22 3.95
CA LEU A 49 19.50 29.36 3.13
C LEU A 49 17.98 29.56 3.17
N ARG A 50 17.19 28.46 3.27
CA ARG A 50 15.73 28.57 3.46
C ARG A 50 15.35 29.19 4.79
N ILE A 51 16.07 28.89 5.87
CA ILE A 51 15.82 29.47 7.20
C ILE A 51 16.09 30.98 7.13
N GLN A 52 17.24 31.39 6.60
CA GLN A 52 17.60 32.80 6.43
C GLN A 52 16.59 33.57 5.55
N GLN A 53 16.14 32.98 4.45
CA GLN A 53 15.15 33.59 3.55
C GLN A 53 13.74 33.67 4.18
N ARG A 54 13.36 32.66 4.99
CA ARG A 54 12.11 32.66 5.76
C ARG A 54 12.14 33.71 6.86
N GLU A 55 13.26 33.86 7.57
CA GLU A 55 13.44 34.93 8.56
C GLU A 55 13.43 36.32 7.91
N GLN A 56 14.08 36.52 6.75
CA GLN A 56 14.00 37.80 6.02
C GLN A 56 12.55 38.13 5.64
N LEU A 57 11.79 37.16 5.13
CA LEU A 57 10.37 37.35 4.81
C LEU A 57 9.52 37.63 6.06
N GLN A 58 9.82 37.00 7.21
CA GLN A 58 9.16 37.30 8.48
C GLN A 58 9.51 38.70 8.99
N ARG A 59 10.79 39.10 9.00
CA ARG A 59 11.25 40.45 9.37
C ARG A 59 10.61 41.53 8.48
N ALA A 60 10.56 41.31 7.16
CA ALA A 60 9.93 42.23 6.21
C ALA A 60 8.40 42.36 6.44
N ARG A 61 7.71 41.27 6.76
CA ARG A 61 6.28 41.30 7.14
C ARG A 61 6.06 42.02 8.46
N LEU A 62 6.94 41.82 9.45
CA LEU A 62 6.87 42.50 10.74
C LEU A 62 7.10 44.02 10.58
N GLN A 63 8.10 44.42 9.79
CA GLN A 63 8.33 45.83 9.44
C GLN A 63 7.15 46.45 8.68
N GLN A 64 6.53 45.72 7.74
CA GLN A 64 5.29 46.16 7.07
C GLN A 64 4.14 46.35 8.07
N PHE A 65 4.00 45.46 9.05
CA PHE A 65 2.98 45.54 10.10
C PHE A 65 3.17 46.76 11.02
N PHE A 66 4.41 47.00 11.47
CA PHE A 66 4.75 48.18 12.27
C PHE A 66 4.60 49.49 11.49
N ARG A 67 5.06 49.53 10.22
CA ARG A 67 4.89 50.69 9.34
C ARG A 67 3.41 51.01 9.05
N ARG A 68 2.53 50.00 8.97
CA ARG A 68 1.07 50.19 8.84
C ARG A 68 0.38 50.64 10.13
N ARG A 69 1.07 50.59 11.28
CA ARG A 69 0.54 50.98 12.60
C ARG A 69 1.25 52.19 13.21
N ASN A 70 2.16 52.84 12.48
CA ASN A 70 2.99 53.97 12.96
C ASN A 70 3.65 53.71 14.32
N LEU A 71 4.17 52.49 14.51
CA LEU A 71 4.95 52.10 15.68
C LEU A 71 6.41 51.96 15.25
N GLU A 72 7.28 52.84 15.75
CA GLU A 72 8.72 52.75 15.51
C GLU A 72 9.36 51.65 16.36
N LEU A 73 10.37 50.99 15.79
CA LEU A 73 11.17 49.98 16.49
C LEU A 73 12.26 50.71 17.29
N GLU A 74 11.97 51.02 18.56
CA GLU A 74 12.96 51.53 19.52
C GLU A 74 14.07 50.50 19.74
N GLU A 75 15.19 50.65 19.02
CA GLU A 75 16.41 49.84 19.20
C GLU A 75 17.46 50.61 20.02
N LYS A 76 17.17 50.76 21.32
CA LYS A 76 18.11 51.15 22.38
C LYS A 76 17.83 50.30 23.62
N GLY A 77 18.80 49.90 24.45
CA GLY A 77 20.20 50.32 24.51
C GLY A 77 20.57 50.83 25.91
N LYS A 78 20.69 49.89 26.87
CA LYS A 78 21.16 50.08 28.27
C LYS A 78 20.33 50.99 29.20
N ALA A 79 19.72 50.41 30.24
CA ALA A 79 19.86 50.88 31.64
C ALA A 79 19.27 49.89 32.69
N GLN A 80 20.08 49.63 33.73
CA GLN A 80 19.75 49.36 35.15
C GLN A 80 18.68 48.32 35.56
N ARG A 81 19.17 47.32 36.33
CA ARG A 81 18.39 46.55 37.34
C ARG A 81 17.82 47.47 38.43
N PRO A 82 16.76 47.03 39.13
CA PRO A 82 16.91 46.77 40.57
C PRO A 82 16.76 45.29 40.98
N GLN A 83 17.02 45.01 42.26
CA GLN A 83 17.27 43.68 42.82
C GLN A 83 16.51 43.49 44.15
N ALA A 84 15.76 42.40 44.29
CA ALA A 84 15.32 41.81 45.58
C ALA A 84 14.97 40.31 45.33
N ARG A 85 15.61 39.32 45.98
CA ARG A 85 15.26 38.74 47.30
C ARG A 85 13.75 38.42 47.38
N ASN A 86 13.23 37.20 47.56
CA ASN A 86 13.70 35.93 48.17
C ASN A 86 12.91 34.75 47.52
N GLN A 87 13.16 33.44 47.67
CA GLN A 87 14.20 32.63 48.36
C GLN A 87 14.37 31.25 47.64
N GLY A 88 15.00 30.25 48.26
CA GLY A 88 14.97 28.82 47.83
C GLY A 88 14.21 27.94 48.86
N PRO A 89 14.41 26.60 48.96
CA PRO A 89 15.29 25.68 48.20
C PRO A 89 14.47 24.65 47.37
N SER A 90 14.97 23.64 46.61
CA SER A 90 16.00 22.66 46.96
C SER A 90 16.51 21.80 45.77
N ARG A 91 17.80 21.43 45.88
CA ARG A 91 18.58 20.28 45.33
C ARG A 91 18.06 19.41 44.15
N ARG A 92 18.93 19.35 43.12
CA ARG A 92 19.21 18.18 42.21
C ARG A 92 19.86 17.00 42.99
N PRO A 93 20.26 15.83 42.42
CA PRO A 93 20.23 15.36 41.02
C PRO A 93 19.74 13.89 40.82
N GLY A 94 19.76 13.40 39.57
CA GLY A 94 19.68 11.96 39.27
C GLY A 94 19.60 11.64 37.77
N GLN A 95 20.67 11.08 37.19
CA GLN A 95 20.67 10.46 35.85
C GLN A 95 20.31 8.98 35.96
N VAL A 96 19.50 8.43 35.05
CA VAL A 96 19.63 7.03 34.58
C VAL A 96 19.24 6.95 33.10
N THR A 97 20.03 6.19 32.33
CA THR A 97 19.85 5.88 30.90
C THR A 97 18.82 4.76 30.71
N GLY A 98 17.96 4.82 29.69
CA GLY A 98 17.03 3.72 29.39
C GLY A 98 16.36 3.82 28.02
N THR A 99 16.77 2.96 27.10
CA THR A 99 16.18 2.77 25.77
C THR A 99 14.84 2.03 25.82
N SER A 100 13.80 2.56 25.16
CA SER A 100 13.01 1.81 24.17
C SER A 100 11.97 2.71 23.47
N SER A 101 11.80 2.51 22.17
CA SER A 101 10.61 2.87 21.39
C SER A 101 9.38 2.05 21.88
N GLU A 102 8.12 2.32 21.55
CA GLU A 102 7.53 3.21 20.53
C GLU A 102 6.03 3.47 20.81
N VAL A 103 5.41 4.40 20.07
CA VAL A 103 3.95 4.61 19.88
C VAL A 103 3.10 5.00 21.10
N PHE A 104 2.72 6.29 21.13
CA PHE A 104 1.38 6.73 21.55
C PHE A 104 0.55 7.07 20.31
N PRO A 105 -0.78 6.96 20.38
CA PRO A 105 -1.66 8.00 19.87
C PRO A 105 -2.29 8.81 21.00
N ALA A 106 -2.38 10.12 20.81
CA ALA A 106 -3.31 10.99 21.54
C ALA A 106 -4.76 10.49 21.31
N GLN A 107 -5.75 10.79 22.16
CA GLN A 107 -6.25 12.15 22.41
C GLN A 107 -6.89 12.31 23.80
N HIS A 108 -6.71 13.51 24.38
CA HIS A 108 -7.48 13.97 25.54
C HIS A 108 -8.87 14.54 25.10
N PRO A 109 -9.92 14.37 25.93
CA PRO A 109 -11.17 15.13 25.87
C PRO A 109 -11.14 16.33 26.88
N PRO A 110 -12.27 17.02 27.15
CA PRO A 110 -13.10 17.87 26.28
C PRO A 110 -13.09 19.35 26.79
N PRO A 111 -14.04 20.25 26.44
CA PRO A 111 -15.27 20.35 27.26
C PRO A 111 -16.57 20.86 26.55
N SER A 112 -17.72 20.57 27.16
CA SER A 112 -18.92 21.42 27.41
C SER A 112 -19.52 22.34 26.31
N ASP A 113 -20.86 22.49 26.15
CA ASP A 113 -21.99 22.00 26.97
C ASP A 113 -23.39 22.15 26.30
N ILE A 114 -24.34 21.32 26.78
CA ILE A 114 -25.80 21.56 26.97
C ILE A 114 -26.75 21.83 25.75
N CYS A 115 -27.70 20.89 25.55
CA CYS A 115 -29.17 21.15 25.47
C CYS A 115 -29.92 19.82 25.74
N ARG A 116 -30.42 19.57 26.95
CA ARG A 116 -31.84 19.63 27.39
C ARG A 116 -32.88 18.84 26.56
N ASP A 117 -33.37 17.76 27.16
CA ASP A 117 -34.80 17.40 27.34
C ASP A 117 -34.87 16.60 28.66
N LEU A 118 -35.64 16.89 29.72
CA LEU A 118 -37.10 17.10 29.90
C LEU A 118 -37.97 15.83 29.84
N SER A 119 -37.92 15.04 30.91
CA SER A 119 -39.12 14.44 31.54
C SER A 119 -38.76 13.90 32.92
N ASP A 120 -39.42 14.40 33.98
CA ASP A 120 -39.51 13.70 35.26
C ASP A 120 -40.75 14.18 36.04
N HIS A 121 -41.38 13.26 36.77
CA HIS A 121 -42.60 13.51 37.51
C HIS A 121 -42.32 13.88 38.99
N LEU A 122 -42.98 14.95 39.45
CA LEU A 122 -43.54 15.12 40.81
C LEU A 122 -42.67 14.79 42.04
N SER A 123 -42.30 15.82 42.81
CA SER A 123 -42.68 15.89 44.23
C SER A 123 -42.51 17.30 44.84
N SER A 124 -43.43 17.64 45.75
CA SER A 124 -43.53 18.93 46.41
C SER A 124 -42.55 19.10 47.57
N GLN A 125 -41.95 20.30 47.71
CA GLN A 125 -41.95 20.96 49.01
C GLN A 125 -41.87 22.48 48.89
N ALA A 126 -42.71 23.17 49.67
CA ALA A 126 -42.71 24.63 49.79
C ALA A 126 -41.70 25.11 50.85
N GLY A 127 -41.18 26.33 50.69
CA GLY A 127 -40.35 26.98 51.71
C GLY A 127 -39.53 28.13 51.13
N GLY A 128 -39.89 29.36 51.47
CA GLY A 128 -39.20 30.55 50.96
C GLY A 128 -37.83 30.80 51.60
N LEU A 129 -36.97 31.49 50.86
CA LEU A 129 -35.68 31.99 51.33
C LEU A 129 -35.86 33.05 52.45
N PRO A 130 -35.06 33.02 53.53
CA PRO A 130 -34.65 34.21 54.26
C PRO A 130 -33.26 34.71 53.77
N PRO A 131 -32.98 36.03 53.75
CA PRO A 131 -31.66 36.55 53.38
C PRO A 131 -30.66 36.59 54.55
N GLN A 132 -29.41 36.29 54.21
CA GLN A 132 -28.13 36.79 54.75
C GLN A 132 -28.11 37.63 56.05
N ASP A 133 -27.24 37.20 56.96
CA ASP A 133 -26.84 37.88 58.19
C ASP A 133 -26.13 39.24 57.99
N THR A 134 -26.23 40.12 59.00
CA THR A 134 -25.10 40.80 59.72
C THR A 134 -25.61 42.06 60.47
N PRO A 135 -24.89 42.60 61.47
CA PRO A 135 -23.96 41.95 62.41
C PRO A 135 -24.24 42.28 63.89
N ILE A 136 -23.65 41.45 64.74
CA ILE A 136 -23.50 41.57 66.20
C ILE A 136 -23.16 43.01 66.66
N LYS A 137 -23.96 43.57 67.60
CA LYS A 137 -23.50 44.60 68.55
C LYS A 137 -23.49 44.04 69.97
N LYS A 138 -22.33 44.17 70.62
CA LYS A 138 -22.05 43.68 71.98
C LYS A 138 -22.71 44.57 73.04
N PRO A 139 -23.14 44.03 74.20
CA PRO A 139 -23.52 44.85 75.35
C PRO A 139 -22.27 45.42 76.07
N PRO A 140 -22.36 46.61 76.68
CA PRO A 140 -21.32 47.11 77.59
C PRO A 140 -21.39 46.44 78.97
N LYS A 141 -20.29 46.55 79.71
CA LYS A 141 -20.01 45.80 80.95
C LYS A 141 -20.53 46.50 82.22
N HIS A 142 -20.73 45.67 83.25
CA HIS A 142 -20.60 45.96 84.70
C HIS A 142 -21.18 47.27 85.26
N HIS A 143 -22.07 47.13 86.25
CA HIS A 143 -21.74 47.60 87.60
C HIS A 143 -22.05 46.51 88.64
N ARG A 144 -21.21 46.43 89.67
CA ARG A 144 -21.20 45.38 90.71
C ARG A 144 -21.31 46.06 92.07
N GLY A 145 -22.36 45.69 92.82
CA GLY A 145 -22.40 45.75 94.27
C GLY A 145 -22.74 47.10 94.91
N THR A 146 -23.76 47.05 95.78
CA THR A 146 -23.74 47.78 97.05
C THR A 146 -24.13 46.78 98.14
N GLN A 147 -23.21 46.49 99.06
CA GLN A 147 -23.48 45.78 100.31
C GLN A 147 -23.31 46.77 101.47
N THR A 148 -24.31 46.80 102.35
CA THR A 148 -24.31 47.35 103.71
C THR A 148 -25.36 46.51 104.44
N LYS A 149 -25.05 45.59 105.38
CA LYS A 149 -24.27 45.72 106.62
C LYS A 149 -24.70 47.00 107.37
N ALA A 150 -25.38 47.02 108.52
CA ALA A 150 -25.50 46.16 109.72
C ALA A 150 -25.06 47.01 110.93
N GLU A 151 -25.71 46.81 112.08
CA GLU A 151 -25.44 47.46 113.39
C GLU A 151 -25.84 48.97 113.42
N GLY A 152 -26.38 49.55 114.51
CA GLY A 152 -26.54 49.04 115.88
C GLY A 152 -27.60 49.80 116.72
N PRO A 153 -27.52 49.78 118.07
CA PRO A 153 -28.66 49.78 119.01
C PRO A 153 -29.17 51.19 119.38
N THR A 154 -30.31 51.38 120.10
CA THR A 154 -30.35 51.35 121.59
C THR A 154 -31.76 51.41 122.24
N ILE A 155 -31.83 50.87 123.47
CA ILE A 155 -32.70 51.22 124.63
C ILE A 155 -34.12 50.59 124.75
N LYS A 156 -34.12 49.46 125.49
CA LYS A 156 -34.89 49.14 126.72
C LYS A 156 -36.40 49.42 126.81
N ASN A 157 -37.19 48.35 126.83
CA ASN A 157 -38.05 47.86 127.94
C ASN A 157 -38.95 46.73 127.34
N ASP A 158 -39.39 45.68 128.03
CA ASP A 158 -39.38 45.41 129.47
C ASP A 158 -39.40 43.89 129.80
N ALA A 159 -39.35 43.58 131.10
CA ALA A 159 -39.95 42.41 131.76
C ALA A 159 -39.63 40.97 131.29
N SER A 160 -38.77 40.35 132.09
CA SER A 160 -38.72 38.92 132.40
C SER A 160 -40.06 38.14 132.39
N GLN A 161 -40.07 36.97 131.75
CA GLN A 161 -40.11 35.64 132.42
C GLN A 161 -39.89 34.56 131.34
N GLN A 162 -38.84 33.73 131.42
CA GLN A 162 -38.69 32.52 132.23
C GLN A 162 -39.69 31.39 131.94
N THR A 163 -39.14 30.17 131.86
CA THR A 163 -39.82 28.87 131.73
C THR A 163 -40.55 28.58 130.41
N ASN A 164 -39.81 27.93 129.50
CA ASN A 164 -40.22 26.71 128.78
C ASN A 164 -41.41 26.74 127.80
N TYR A 165 -42.16 27.84 127.71
CA TYR A 165 -43.11 28.12 126.62
C TYR A 165 -42.53 29.07 125.57
N GLY A 166 -41.49 29.85 125.93
CA GLY A 166 -40.85 30.82 125.04
C GLY A 166 -40.31 30.19 123.75
N VAL A 167 -39.78 28.97 123.81
CA VAL A 167 -39.35 28.23 122.60
C VAL A 167 -40.54 27.97 121.68
N ALA A 168 -41.67 27.48 122.19
CA ALA A 168 -42.85 27.18 121.38
C ALA A 168 -43.64 28.42 120.91
N VAL A 169 -43.56 29.56 121.61
CA VAL A 169 -44.18 30.83 121.19
C VAL A 169 -43.30 31.54 120.16
N LEU A 170 -41.99 31.63 120.40
CA LEU A 170 -41.05 32.12 119.40
C LEU A 170 -41.05 31.23 118.17
N ASP A 171 -41.12 29.90 118.30
CA ASP A 171 -41.27 29.00 117.15
C ASP A 171 -42.53 29.32 116.35
N LYS A 172 -43.69 29.60 116.99
CA LYS A 172 -44.91 29.99 116.27
C LYS A 172 -44.76 31.30 115.51
N GLU A 173 -44.16 32.32 116.11
CA GLU A 173 -43.94 33.61 115.46
C GLU A 173 -42.86 33.53 114.37
N ILE A 174 -41.81 32.74 114.58
CA ILE A 174 -40.76 32.44 113.59
C ILE A 174 -41.34 31.64 112.42
N ILE A 175 -42.23 30.66 112.68
CA ILE A 175 -42.95 29.92 111.64
C ILE A 175 -43.84 30.88 110.83
N GLN A 176 -44.66 31.71 111.49
CA GLN A 176 -45.50 32.71 110.81
C GLN A 176 -44.68 33.70 109.98
N LEU A 177 -43.58 34.23 110.52
CA LEU A 177 -42.67 35.10 109.78
C LEU A 177 -42.03 34.37 108.60
N SER A 178 -41.68 33.09 108.77
CA SER A 178 -41.18 32.25 107.67
C SER A 178 -42.25 32.05 106.59
N ASP A 179 -43.52 31.94 106.95
CA ASP A 179 -44.63 31.76 106.02
C ASP A 179 -44.95 33.06 105.27
N TYR A 180 -44.97 34.21 105.96
CA TYR A 180 -45.05 35.52 105.28
C TYR A 180 -43.86 35.78 104.36
N LEU A 181 -42.64 35.35 104.75
CA LEU A 181 -41.46 35.49 103.90
C LEU A 181 -41.49 34.56 102.68
N LYS A 182 -41.97 33.31 102.83
CA LYS A 182 -42.27 32.40 101.72
C LYS A 182 -43.32 32.99 100.77
N GLU A 183 -44.40 33.54 101.33
CA GLU A 183 -45.51 34.10 100.57
C GLU A 183 -45.11 35.40 99.83
N ALA A 184 -44.32 36.27 100.46
CA ALA A 184 -43.74 37.45 99.82
C ALA A 184 -42.80 37.07 98.67
N LEU A 185 -41.93 36.07 98.87
CA LEU A 185 -41.04 35.54 97.84
C LEU A 185 -41.82 34.90 96.67
N GLN A 186 -42.92 34.19 96.96
CA GLN A 186 -43.83 33.66 95.94
C GLN A 186 -44.52 34.79 95.14
N ARG A 187 -45.01 35.85 95.81
CA ARG A 187 -45.58 37.03 95.12
C ARG A 187 -44.53 37.73 94.25
N GLU A 188 -43.30 37.88 94.73
CA GLU A 188 -42.19 38.46 93.95
C GLU A 188 -41.87 37.60 92.71
N LEU A 189 -41.83 36.27 92.85
CA LEU A 189 -41.62 35.35 91.73
C LEU A 189 -42.76 35.44 90.69
N VAL A 190 -44.02 35.50 91.15
CA VAL A 190 -45.19 35.69 90.28
C VAL A 190 -45.16 37.06 89.58
N LEU A 191 -44.75 38.13 90.26
CA LEU A 191 -44.60 39.46 89.65
C LEU A 191 -43.46 39.50 88.63
N LYS A 192 -42.33 38.86 88.90
CA LYS A 192 -41.24 38.68 87.93
C LYS A 192 -41.71 37.90 86.70
N GLN A 193 -42.45 36.80 86.90
CA GLN A 193 -43.03 36.02 85.80
C GLN A 193 -44.02 36.86 84.97
N LYS A 194 -44.89 37.65 85.62
CA LYS A 194 -45.80 38.58 84.92
C LYS A 194 -45.04 39.66 84.15
N MET A 195 -43.95 40.20 84.71
CA MET A 195 -43.10 41.18 84.02
C MET A 195 -42.45 40.59 82.77
N VAL A 196 -41.90 39.37 82.85
CA VAL A 196 -41.35 38.66 81.69
C VAL A 196 -42.41 38.43 80.62
N ILE A 197 -43.61 37.97 81.00
CA ILE A 197 -44.73 37.76 80.07
C ILE A 197 -45.18 39.09 79.42
N LEU A 198 -45.27 40.18 80.19
CA LEU A 198 -45.64 41.49 79.63
C LEU A 198 -44.56 42.07 78.70
N GLN A 199 -43.28 41.85 79.01
CA GLN A 199 -42.18 42.26 78.16
C GLN A 199 -42.16 41.48 76.84
N ASP A 200 -42.41 40.17 76.89
CA ASP A 200 -42.54 39.28 75.73
C ASP A 200 -43.75 39.65 74.84
N LEU A 201 -44.91 39.90 75.46
CA LEU A 201 -46.11 40.43 74.79
C LEU A 201 -45.85 41.79 74.13
N LEU A 202 -45.13 42.70 74.80
CA LEU A 202 -44.79 44.00 74.24
C LEU A 202 -43.84 43.87 73.05
N SER A 203 -42.81 43.02 73.13
CA SER A 203 -41.93 42.77 71.97
C SER A 203 -42.70 42.14 70.81
N THR A 204 -43.60 41.20 71.09
CA THR A 204 -44.48 40.57 70.09
C THR A 204 -45.40 41.60 69.44
N LEU A 205 -46.01 42.49 70.22
CA LEU A 205 -46.89 43.55 69.71
C LEU A 205 -46.13 44.57 68.85
N ILE A 206 -44.93 44.98 69.26
CA ILE A 206 -44.07 45.88 68.47
C ILE A 206 -43.71 45.19 67.14
N GLN A 207 -43.27 43.93 67.16
CA GLN A 207 -42.95 43.17 65.94
C GLN A 207 -44.17 42.95 65.03
N ALA A 208 -45.36 42.73 65.60
CA ALA A 208 -46.61 42.63 64.87
C ALA A 208 -47.01 43.96 64.22
N SER A 209 -46.84 45.09 64.93
CA SER A 209 -47.09 46.41 64.35
C SER A 209 -46.08 46.77 63.25
N ASP A 210 -44.80 46.44 63.44
CA ASP A 210 -43.71 46.66 62.49
C ASP A 210 -43.82 45.81 61.21
N SER A 211 -44.39 44.62 61.31
CA SER A 211 -44.73 43.82 60.13
C SER A 211 -46.00 44.32 59.46
N SER A 212 -47.00 44.77 60.22
CA SER A 212 -48.26 45.32 59.71
C SER A 212 -48.07 46.60 58.87
N TRP A 213 -47.43 47.66 59.40
CA TRP A 213 -47.27 48.90 58.62
C TRP A 213 -46.36 48.72 57.39
N LYS A 214 -45.40 47.81 57.48
CA LYS A 214 -44.52 47.41 56.36
C LYS A 214 -45.28 46.61 55.30
N GLY A 215 -46.24 45.78 55.71
CA GLY A 215 -47.22 45.16 54.82
C GLY A 215 -48.05 46.21 54.09
N GLN A 216 -48.67 47.13 54.84
CA GLN A 216 -49.51 48.21 54.32
C GLN A 216 -48.77 49.09 53.28
N LEU A 217 -47.54 49.50 53.59
CA LEU A 217 -46.71 50.31 52.68
C LEU A 217 -46.38 49.55 51.37
N ASN A 218 -46.14 48.25 51.45
CA ASN A 218 -45.91 47.42 50.27
C ASN A 218 -47.20 47.26 49.45
N GLU A 219 -48.35 47.09 50.11
CA GLU A 219 -49.66 47.03 49.45
C GLU A 219 -49.96 48.35 48.72
N ASP A 220 -49.75 49.51 49.34
CA ASP A 220 -49.99 50.82 48.73
C ASP A 220 -49.02 51.09 47.57
N LYS A 221 -47.76 50.65 47.67
CA LYS A 221 -46.79 50.65 46.57
C LYS A 221 -47.24 49.76 45.41
N LEU A 222 -47.82 48.60 45.68
CA LEU A 222 -48.38 47.70 44.67
C LEU A 222 -49.65 48.29 44.05
N LYS A 223 -50.57 48.87 44.82
CA LYS A 223 -51.74 49.63 44.33
C LYS A 223 -51.35 50.82 43.46
N GLY A 224 -50.23 51.49 43.76
CA GLY A 224 -49.68 52.56 42.92
C GLY A 224 -49.17 52.05 41.58
N LYS A 225 -48.45 50.92 41.57
CA LYS A 225 -48.02 50.24 40.34
C LYS A 225 -49.20 49.73 39.53
N LEU A 226 -50.20 49.12 40.18
CA LEU A 226 -51.42 48.62 39.55
C LEU A 226 -52.16 49.74 38.83
N ARG A 227 -52.46 50.85 39.51
CA ARG A 227 -53.07 52.05 38.91
C ARG A 227 -52.26 52.61 37.74
N SER A 228 -50.92 52.56 37.80
CA SER A 228 -50.07 52.97 36.68
C SER A 228 -50.23 52.04 35.46
N LEU A 229 -50.25 50.73 35.67
CA LEU A 229 -50.47 49.74 34.61
C LEU A 229 -51.89 49.78 34.04
N GLU A 230 -52.91 49.97 34.88
CA GLU A 230 -54.30 50.19 34.47
C GLU A 230 -54.43 51.46 33.61
N ASN A 231 -53.81 52.56 34.02
CA ASN A 231 -53.78 53.80 33.23
C ASN A 231 -53.05 53.61 31.89
N GLN A 232 -51.96 52.85 31.85
CA GLN A 232 -51.26 52.50 30.60
C GLN A 232 -52.15 51.65 29.68
N LEU A 233 -52.80 50.62 30.23
CA LEU A 233 -53.74 49.76 29.49
C LEU A 233 -54.91 50.57 28.94
N TYR A 234 -55.56 51.38 29.76
CA TYR A 234 -56.66 52.26 29.38
C TYR A 234 -56.25 53.23 28.27
N THR A 235 -55.10 53.90 28.44
CA THR A 235 -54.55 54.82 27.43
C THR A 235 -54.23 54.10 26.12
N CYS A 236 -53.77 52.85 26.17
CA CYS A 236 -53.53 52.03 24.99
C CYS A 236 -54.86 51.71 24.28
N THR A 237 -55.81 51.12 25.01
CA THR A 237 -57.16 50.77 24.51
C THR A 237 -57.93 51.96 23.95
N GLN A 238 -57.72 53.18 24.48
CA GLN A 238 -58.39 54.39 24.01
C GLN A 238 -57.68 55.05 22.81
N LYS A 239 -56.36 54.91 22.67
CA LYS A 239 -55.59 55.44 21.53
C LYS A 239 -55.75 54.60 20.26
N TYR A 240 -55.98 53.30 20.40
CA TYR A 240 -56.25 52.43 19.27
C TYR A 240 -57.76 52.28 19.06
N SER A 241 -58.26 52.72 17.90
CA SER A 241 -59.60 52.32 17.45
C SER A 241 -59.71 50.79 17.49
N PRO A 242 -60.82 50.20 18.00
CA PRO A 242 -61.02 48.75 18.00
C PRO A 242 -60.84 48.12 16.60
N TRP A 243 -61.18 48.88 15.56
CA TRP A 243 -61.02 48.48 14.17
C TRP A 243 -59.55 48.55 13.71
N GLY A 244 -58.81 49.58 14.15
CA GLY A 244 -57.37 49.72 13.88
C GLY A 244 -56.53 48.64 14.58
N MET A 245 -56.84 48.33 15.84
CA MET A 245 -56.18 47.24 16.57
C MET A 245 -56.46 45.87 15.92
N LYS A 246 -57.72 45.62 15.53
CA LYS A 246 -58.10 44.39 14.81
C LYS A 246 -57.38 44.26 13.46
N LYS A 247 -57.21 45.37 12.74
CA LYS A 247 -56.45 45.40 11.48
C LYS A 247 -54.98 45.02 11.69
N VAL A 248 -54.30 45.64 12.66
CA VAL A 248 -52.89 45.31 12.99
C VAL A 248 -52.74 43.86 13.43
N LEU A 249 -53.65 43.33 14.25
CA LEU A 249 -53.62 41.91 14.64
C LEU A 249 -53.78 40.96 13.45
N LEU A 250 -54.64 41.30 12.47
CA LEU A 250 -54.80 40.51 11.25
C LEU A 250 -53.54 40.56 10.38
N GLU A 251 -52.95 41.75 10.19
CA GLU A 251 -51.69 41.94 9.46
C GLU A 251 -50.52 41.19 10.13
N MET A 252 -50.46 41.15 11.46
CA MET A 252 -49.43 40.39 12.19
C MET A 252 -49.63 38.87 12.08
N GLU A 253 -50.88 38.39 12.09
CA GLU A 253 -51.18 36.97 11.90
C GLU A 253 -50.90 36.53 10.44
N ASP A 254 -51.22 37.34 9.44
CA ASP A 254 -50.83 37.12 8.03
C ASP A 254 -49.30 37.11 7.85
N GLN A 255 -48.58 38.01 8.51
CA GLN A 255 -47.11 38.01 8.51
C GLN A 255 -46.56 36.72 9.15
N LYS A 256 -47.06 36.34 10.33
CA LYS A 256 -46.68 35.10 11.02
C LYS A 256 -46.91 33.88 10.12
N ASN A 257 -48.09 33.76 9.51
CA ASN A 257 -48.42 32.69 8.59
C ASN A 257 -47.52 32.69 7.34
N SER A 258 -47.17 33.87 6.80
CA SER A 258 -46.20 34.00 5.70
C SER A 258 -44.80 33.54 6.10
N TYR A 259 -44.32 33.86 7.29
CA TYR A 259 -43.01 33.40 7.80
C TYR A 259 -43.01 31.89 8.07
N GLU A 260 -44.08 31.36 8.67
CA GLU A 260 -44.24 29.92 8.92
C GLU A 260 -44.28 29.13 7.60
N GLN A 261 -45.00 29.63 6.59
CA GLN A 261 -45.08 29.00 5.27
C GLN A 261 -43.71 29.01 4.56
N LYS A 262 -43.00 30.15 4.55
CA LYS A 262 -41.64 30.25 4.01
C LYS A 262 -40.66 29.33 4.74
N ALA A 263 -40.81 29.18 6.07
CA ALA A 263 -40.00 28.24 6.83
C ALA A 263 -40.27 26.78 6.41
N LYS A 264 -41.55 26.37 6.28
CA LYS A 264 -41.94 25.05 5.77
C LYS A 264 -41.39 24.77 4.38
N GLU A 265 -41.55 25.70 3.44
CA GLU A 265 -41.01 25.60 2.08
C GLU A 265 -39.49 25.48 2.07
N SER A 266 -38.78 26.25 2.91
CA SER A 266 -37.32 26.15 3.03
C SER A 266 -36.87 24.80 3.60
N LEU A 267 -37.59 24.25 4.59
CA LEU A 267 -37.31 22.94 5.17
C LEU A 267 -37.60 21.81 4.17
N GLN A 268 -38.70 21.89 3.42
CA GLN A 268 -39.01 20.94 2.36
C GLN A 268 -37.90 20.94 1.29
N LYS A 269 -37.46 22.12 0.84
CA LYS A 269 -36.36 22.24 -0.12
C LYS A 269 -35.06 21.61 0.41
N VAL A 270 -34.70 21.84 1.67
CA VAL A 270 -33.51 21.23 2.29
C VAL A 270 -33.65 19.71 2.41
N LEU A 271 -34.85 19.19 2.68
CA LEU A 271 -35.10 17.74 2.67
C LEU A 271 -34.96 17.14 1.27
N GLU A 272 -35.48 17.80 0.23
CA GLU A 272 -35.31 17.38 -1.17
C GLU A 272 -33.83 17.41 -1.59
N GLU A 273 -33.09 18.48 -1.25
CA GLU A 273 -31.64 18.58 -1.47
C GLU A 273 -30.87 17.47 -0.73
N LYS A 274 -31.25 17.16 0.51
CA LYS A 274 -30.68 16.06 1.30
C LYS A 274 -30.92 14.69 0.62
N MET A 275 -32.16 14.39 0.22
CA MET A 275 -32.50 13.13 -0.45
C MET A 275 -31.73 12.96 -1.77
N ASN A 276 -31.59 14.04 -2.55
CA ASN A 276 -30.79 14.05 -3.78
C ASN A 276 -29.31 13.79 -3.49
N ALA A 277 -28.75 14.41 -2.44
CA ALA A 277 -27.37 14.18 -2.02
C ALA A 277 -27.13 12.75 -1.52
N GLU A 278 -28.06 12.15 -0.77
CA GLU A 278 -28.00 10.74 -0.36
C GLU A 278 -28.07 9.79 -1.56
N GLN A 279 -28.93 10.07 -2.55
CA GLN A 279 -29.00 9.25 -3.77
C GLN A 279 -27.72 9.35 -4.60
N GLN A 280 -27.12 10.54 -4.72
CA GLN A 280 -25.82 10.73 -5.35
C GLN A 280 -24.70 10.00 -4.59
N LEU A 281 -24.67 10.10 -3.26
CA LEU A 281 -23.71 9.39 -2.42
C LEU A 281 -23.78 7.88 -2.67
N GLN A 282 -24.98 7.28 -2.60
CA GLN A 282 -25.16 5.87 -2.91
C GLN A 282 -24.75 5.50 -4.34
N SER A 283 -24.99 6.38 -5.32
CA SER A 283 -24.54 6.16 -6.72
C SER A 283 -23.01 6.12 -6.79
N THR A 284 -22.33 7.10 -6.18
CA THR A 284 -20.86 7.13 -6.11
C THR A 284 -20.29 5.93 -5.37
N GLN A 285 -20.90 5.51 -4.25
CA GLN A 285 -20.47 4.34 -3.47
C GLN A 285 -20.57 3.04 -4.29
N ARG A 286 -21.64 2.84 -5.06
CA ARG A 286 -21.75 1.69 -5.99
C ARG A 286 -20.67 1.73 -7.08
N SER A 287 -20.38 2.91 -7.64
CA SER A 287 -19.33 3.06 -8.66
C SER A 287 -17.92 2.87 -8.08
N LEU A 288 -17.70 3.24 -6.81
CA LEU A 288 -16.45 3.02 -6.10
C LEU A 288 -16.23 1.51 -5.87
N ALA A 289 -17.22 0.81 -5.33
CA ALA A 289 -17.13 -0.65 -5.12
C ALA A 289 -16.85 -1.42 -6.43
N GLN A 290 -17.45 -0.99 -7.55
CA GLN A 290 -17.15 -1.56 -8.87
C GLN A 290 -15.73 -1.24 -9.36
N ALA A 291 -15.18 -0.07 -9.01
CA ALA A 291 -13.80 0.27 -9.33
C ALA A 291 -12.81 -0.50 -8.44
N GLU A 292 -13.12 -0.70 -7.16
CA GLU A 292 -12.34 -1.49 -6.20
C GLU A 292 -12.27 -2.96 -6.65
N GLN A 293 -13.41 -3.59 -6.97
CA GLN A 293 -13.46 -4.94 -7.54
C GLN A 293 -12.56 -5.07 -8.78
N LYS A 294 -12.66 -4.14 -9.73
CA LYS A 294 -11.80 -4.14 -10.93
C LYS A 294 -10.32 -4.00 -10.59
N CYS A 295 -9.97 -3.21 -9.57
CA CYS A 295 -8.58 -3.10 -9.12
C CYS A 295 -8.07 -4.40 -8.50
N GLU A 296 -8.93 -5.19 -7.86
CA GLU A 296 -8.60 -6.53 -7.35
C GLU A 296 -8.45 -7.56 -8.47
N GLU A 297 -9.31 -7.51 -9.49
CA GLU A 297 -9.20 -8.31 -10.72
C GLU A 297 -7.86 -8.03 -11.44
N TRP A 298 -7.54 -6.76 -11.70
CA TRP A 298 -6.26 -6.37 -12.32
C TRP A 298 -5.04 -6.74 -11.48
N ARG A 299 -5.14 -6.64 -10.14
CA ARG A 299 -4.05 -7.07 -9.23
C ARG A 299 -3.82 -8.57 -9.30
N SER A 300 -4.89 -9.36 -9.37
CA SER A 300 -4.83 -10.81 -9.49
C SER A 300 -4.23 -11.25 -10.82
N GLN A 301 -4.63 -10.61 -11.93
CA GLN A 301 -4.03 -10.83 -13.25
C GLN A 301 -2.54 -10.45 -13.28
N TYR A 302 -2.15 -9.34 -12.64
CA TYR A 302 -0.76 -8.93 -12.55
C TYR A 302 0.10 -9.93 -11.76
N GLU A 303 -0.38 -10.43 -10.62
CA GLU A 303 0.37 -11.43 -9.84
C GLU A 303 0.46 -12.78 -10.56
N ALA A 304 -0.61 -13.23 -11.24
CA ALA A 304 -0.56 -14.41 -12.10
C ALA A 304 0.47 -14.27 -13.23
N LEU A 305 0.43 -13.16 -13.99
CA LEU A 305 1.43 -12.88 -15.03
C LEU A 305 2.86 -12.82 -14.45
N LYS A 306 3.03 -12.27 -13.25
CA LYS A 306 4.32 -12.21 -12.53
C LYS A 306 4.77 -13.58 -12.01
N GLU A 307 3.88 -14.56 -11.89
CA GLU A 307 4.22 -15.96 -11.66
C GLU A 307 4.61 -16.65 -12.98
N ASP A 308 3.89 -16.39 -14.08
CA ASP A 308 4.28 -16.86 -15.42
C ASP A 308 5.67 -16.36 -15.85
N TRP A 309 6.00 -15.10 -15.57
CA TRP A 309 7.37 -14.59 -15.79
C TRP A 309 8.42 -15.28 -14.91
N ARG A 310 8.05 -15.73 -13.70
CA ARG A 310 8.94 -16.50 -12.82
C ARG A 310 9.13 -17.93 -13.33
N THR A 311 8.08 -18.59 -13.82
CA THR A 311 8.17 -19.96 -14.38
C THR A 311 8.93 -19.97 -15.70
N LEU A 312 8.67 -19.03 -16.61
CA LEU A 312 9.46 -18.85 -17.83
C LEU A 312 10.94 -18.55 -17.50
N GLY A 313 11.18 -17.73 -16.48
CA GLY A 313 12.52 -17.47 -15.95
C GLY A 313 13.20 -18.68 -15.28
N THR A 314 12.46 -19.71 -14.83
CA THR A 314 13.05 -21.00 -14.44
C THR A 314 13.32 -21.89 -15.64
N GLN A 315 12.40 -21.95 -16.62
CA GLN A 315 12.56 -22.73 -17.85
C GLN A 315 13.78 -22.27 -18.67
N HIS A 316 13.99 -20.95 -18.78
CA HIS A 316 15.15 -20.40 -19.48
C HIS A 316 16.47 -20.84 -18.84
N ARG A 317 16.60 -20.76 -17.51
CA ARG A 317 17.79 -21.21 -16.77
C ARG A 317 18.04 -22.72 -16.91
N GLU A 318 16.97 -23.51 -16.98
CA GLU A 318 17.08 -24.95 -17.23
C GLU A 318 17.59 -25.22 -18.66
N LEU A 319 17.08 -24.52 -19.67
CA LEU A 319 17.57 -24.61 -21.05
C LEU A 319 19.04 -24.12 -21.17
N GLU A 320 19.44 -23.07 -20.47
CA GLU A 320 20.84 -22.62 -20.38
C GLU A 320 21.74 -23.71 -19.78
N SER A 321 21.31 -24.34 -18.68
CA SER A 321 21.99 -25.48 -18.07
C SER A 321 22.16 -26.65 -19.06
N GLN A 322 21.10 -27.01 -19.78
CA GLN A 322 21.14 -28.06 -20.80
C GLN A 322 22.07 -27.71 -21.96
N LEU A 323 22.08 -26.46 -22.43
CA LEU A 323 23.02 -25.98 -23.45
C LEU A 323 24.48 -26.09 -22.98
N HIS A 324 24.80 -25.73 -21.73
CA HIS A 324 26.14 -25.93 -21.18
C HIS A 324 26.54 -27.41 -21.07
N VAL A 325 25.61 -28.30 -20.73
CA VAL A 325 25.85 -29.76 -20.75
C VAL A 325 26.11 -30.26 -22.18
N LEU A 326 25.34 -29.80 -23.16
CA LEU A 326 25.56 -30.16 -24.58
C LEU A 326 26.88 -29.61 -25.12
N GLN A 327 27.23 -28.37 -24.78
CA GLN A 327 28.52 -27.75 -25.11
C GLN A 327 29.70 -28.56 -24.53
N SER A 328 29.58 -29.01 -23.28
CA SER A 328 30.59 -29.85 -22.62
C SER A 328 30.73 -31.22 -23.30
N LYS A 329 29.60 -31.83 -23.72
CA LYS A 329 29.59 -33.09 -24.49
C LYS A 329 30.22 -32.93 -25.88
N LEU A 330 29.95 -31.83 -26.56
CA LEU A 330 30.52 -31.51 -27.87
C LEU A 330 32.05 -31.34 -27.77
N GLN A 331 32.53 -30.53 -26.83
CA GLN A 331 33.96 -30.37 -26.58
C GLN A 331 34.65 -31.71 -26.22
N GLY A 332 33.96 -32.60 -25.52
CA GLY A 332 34.42 -33.97 -25.25
C GLY A 332 34.35 -34.93 -26.46
N ALA A 333 33.57 -34.61 -27.50
CA ALA A 333 33.63 -35.28 -28.81
C ALA A 333 34.79 -34.73 -29.64
N ASP A 334 34.90 -33.42 -29.80
CA ASP A 334 35.98 -32.74 -30.53
C ASP A 334 37.37 -33.17 -30.02
N SER A 335 37.52 -33.33 -28.70
CA SER A 335 38.77 -33.79 -28.08
C SER A 335 39.13 -35.23 -28.46
N ARG A 336 38.13 -36.12 -28.59
CA ARG A 336 38.32 -37.52 -29.02
C ARG A 336 38.57 -37.62 -30.51
N ASP A 337 37.87 -36.82 -31.30
CA ASP A 337 38.07 -36.75 -32.75
C ASP A 337 39.46 -36.19 -33.07
N LEU A 338 39.96 -35.21 -32.30
CA LEU A 338 41.34 -34.74 -32.43
C LEU A 338 42.36 -35.85 -32.12
N GLN A 339 42.14 -36.63 -31.05
CA GLN A 339 42.99 -37.79 -30.71
C GLN A 339 42.96 -38.86 -31.80
N MET A 340 41.78 -39.20 -32.32
CA MET A 340 41.61 -40.17 -33.41
C MET A 340 42.33 -39.69 -34.69
N ASN A 341 42.18 -38.42 -35.06
CA ASN A 341 42.87 -37.84 -36.20
C ASN A 341 44.40 -37.77 -36.01
N GLN A 342 44.89 -37.63 -34.79
CA GLN A 342 46.33 -37.74 -34.50
C GLN A 342 46.82 -39.18 -34.69
N ALA A 343 46.07 -40.18 -34.21
CA ALA A 343 46.39 -41.60 -34.38
C ALA A 343 46.35 -42.02 -35.86
N LEU A 344 45.36 -41.54 -36.63
CA LEU A 344 45.28 -41.77 -38.08
C LEU A 344 46.51 -41.22 -38.79
N ARG A 345 46.90 -39.96 -38.55
CA ARG A 345 48.12 -39.39 -39.15
C ARG A 345 49.39 -40.15 -38.78
N PHE A 346 49.48 -40.67 -37.57
CA PHE A 346 50.61 -41.50 -37.14
C PHE A 346 50.67 -42.80 -37.96
N LEU A 347 49.55 -43.51 -38.08
CA LEU A 347 49.45 -44.74 -38.90
C LEU A 347 49.66 -44.47 -40.41
N GLU A 348 49.20 -43.32 -40.92
CA GLU A 348 49.46 -42.89 -42.30
C GLU A 348 50.95 -42.64 -42.55
N ASN A 349 51.65 -41.99 -41.60
CA ASN A 349 53.09 -41.79 -41.67
C ASN A 349 53.86 -43.12 -41.60
N GLU A 350 53.54 -44.01 -40.65
CA GLU A 350 54.13 -45.36 -40.58
C GLU A 350 53.89 -46.14 -41.88
N HIS A 351 52.69 -46.04 -42.47
CA HIS A 351 52.38 -46.69 -43.74
C HIS A 351 53.22 -46.12 -44.88
N GLN A 352 53.42 -44.80 -44.97
CA GLN A 352 54.30 -44.15 -45.95
C GLN A 352 55.77 -44.54 -45.76
N GLU A 353 56.26 -44.61 -44.52
CA GLU A 353 57.63 -45.07 -44.22
C GLU A 353 57.84 -46.53 -44.62
N LEU A 354 56.89 -47.41 -44.31
CA LEU A 354 56.91 -48.81 -44.73
C LEU A 354 56.84 -48.96 -46.25
N GLN A 355 56.01 -48.15 -46.93
CA GLN A 355 55.88 -48.14 -48.38
C GLN A 355 57.20 -47.70 -49.04
N ALA A 356 57.81 -46.59 -48.59
CA ALA A 356 59.11 -46.14 -49.07
C ALA A 356 60.22 -47.18 -48.83
N LYS A 357 60.17 -47.91 -47.71
CA LYS A 357 61.09 -49.01 -47.43
C LYS A 357 60.88 -50.22 -48.35
N ILE A 358 59.63 -50.54 -48.71
CA ILE A 358 59.31 -51.57 -49.70
C ILE A 358 59.86 -51.16 -51.07
N GLU A 359 59.65 -49.91 -51.50
CA GLU A 359 60.16 -49.38 -52.78
C GLU A 359 61.69 -49.41 -52.85
N CYS A 360 62.40 -49.03 -51.78
CA CYS A 360 63.86 -49.17 -51.71
C CYS A 360 64.31 -50.63 -51.85
N LEU A 361 63.68 -51.55 -51.11
CA LEU A 361 64.01 -52.99 -51.18
C LEU A 361 63.63 -53.64 -52.52
N GLN A 362 62.66 -53.09 -53.25
CA GLN A 362 62.35 -53.47 -54.62
C GLN A 362 63.43 -52.98 -55.58
N GLY A 363 63.86 -51.71 -55.48
CA GLY A 363 64.97 -51.16 -56.26
C GLY A 363 66.28 -51.93 -56.04
N ASP A 364 66.62 -52.26 -54.79
CA ASP A 364 67.79 -53.10 -54.46
C ASP A 364 67.68 -54.51 -55.06
N ARG A 365 66.48 -55.12 -55.02
CA ARG A 365 66.22 -56.43 -55.62
C ARG A 365 66.39 -56.38 -57.14
N ASP A 366 65.86 -55.36 -57.80
CA ASP A 366 65.92 -55.21 -59.25
C ASP A 366 67.36 -54.94 -59.71
N LEU A 367 68.12 -54.13 -58.95
CA LEU A 367 69.55 -53.94 -59.17
C LEU A 367 70.34 -55.26 -59.00
N CYS A 368 70.05 -56.04 -57.95
CA CYS A 368 70.63 -57.36 -57.75
C CYS A 368 70.24 -58.33 -58.89
N SER A 369 68.99 -58.28 -59.36
CA SER A 369 68.50 -59.07 -60.49
C SER A 369 69.30 -58.76 -61.76
N LEU A 370 69.42 -57.48 -62.12
CA LEU A 370 70.23 -57.01 -63.25
C LEU A 370 71.70 -57.44 -63.13
N TYR A 371 72.29 -57.34 -61.93
CA TYR A 371 73.66 -57.79 -61.69
C TYR A 371 73.81 -59.31 -61.85
N THR A 372 72.89 -60.11 -61.32
CA THR A 372 72.91 -61.57 -61.53
C THR A 372 72.68 -61.95 -62.99
N GLN A 373 71.89 -61.18 -63.73
CA GLN A 373 71.66 -61.39 -65.15
C GLN A 373 72.92 -61.07 -65.98
N ASP A 374 73.62 -59.96 -65.73
CA ASP A 374 74.88 -59.69 -66.43
C ASP A 374 75.95 -60.73 -66.07
N LEU A 375 76.09 -61.14 -64.81
CA LEU A 375 76.97 -62.25 -64.44
C LEU A 375 76.60 -63.56 -65.17
N GLN A 376 75.30 -63.84 -65.33
CA GLN A 376 74.84 -65.02 -66.07
C GLN A 376 75.14 -64.92 -67.57
N ASP A 377 75.05 -63.72 -68.16
CA ASP A 377 75.39 -63.50 -69.56
C ASP A 377 76.91 -63.46 -69.80
N GLN A 378 77.71 -62.94 -68.85
CA GLN A 378 79.16 -63.10 -68.83
C GLN A 378 79.55 -64.58 -68.75
N LEU A 379 78.90 -65.36 -67.89
CA LEU A 379 79.09 -66.80 -67.81
C LEU A 379 78.80 -67.48 -69.15
N LYS A 380 77.62 -67.24 -69.76
CA LYS A 380 77.26 -67.77 -71.09
C LYS A 380 78.26 -67.38 -72.17
N ARG A 381 78.78 -66.15 -72.17
CA ARG A 381 79.84 -65.71 -73.09
C ARG A 381 81.11 -66.53 -72.87
N SER A 382 81.55 -66.69 -71.62
CA SER A 382 82.73 -67.52 -71.28
C SER A 382 82.53 -69.01 -71.62
N GLU A 383 81.30 -69.53 -71.52
CA GLU A 383 80.94 -70.88 -71.93
C GLU A 383 80.94 -71.04 -73.46
N ALA A 384 80.44 -70.05 -74.21
CA ALA A 384 80.48 -70.02 -75.67
C ALA A 384 81.91 -69.87 -76.20
N GLU A 385 82.74 -69.04 -75.55
CA GLU A 385 84.18 -68.95 -75.80
C GLU A 385 84.88 -70.28 -75.49
N LYS A 386 84.58 -70.90 -74.34
CA LYS A 386 85.07 -72.24 -73.99
C LYS A 386 84.64 -73.30 -75.01
N LEU A 387 83.41 -73.27 -75.51
CA LEU A 387 82.94 -74.17 -76.59
C LEU A 387 83.65 -73.89 -77.92
N THR A 388 83.96 -72.63 -78.22
CA THR A 388 84.73 -72.22 -79.40
C THR A 388 86.19 -72.66 -79.29
N LEU A 389 86.79 -72.55 -78.10
CA LEU A 389 88.11 -73.08 -77.80
C LEU A 389 88.13 -74.62 -77.82
N VAL A 390 87.11 -75.29 -77.29
CA VAL A 390 86.96 -76.75 -77.36
C VAL A 390 86.81 -77.24 -78.80
N THR A 391 85.99 -76.59 -79.62
CA THR A 391 85.87 -76.93 -81.05
C THR A 391 87.15 -76.61 -81.82
N ARG A 392 87.88 -75.54 -81.47
CA ARG A 392 89.20 -75.27 -82.06
C ARG A 392 90.28 -76.25 -81.59
N VAL A 393 90.23 -76.73 -80.35
CA VAL A 393 91.05 -77.84 -79.84
C VAL A 393 90.69 -79.12 -80.57
N GLN A 394 89.42 -79.43 -80.80
CA GLN A 394 88.98 -80.57 -81.62
C GLN A 394 89.42 -80.45 -83.08
N GLN A 395 89.40 -79.24 -83.67
CA GLN A 395 89.92 -79.00 -85.01
C GLN A 395 91.45 -79.19 -85.07
N LEU A 396 92.19 -78.67 -84.09
CA LEU A 396 93.62 -78.90 -83.97
C LEU A 396 93.95 -80.38 -83.72
N GLN A 397 93.15 -81.06 -82.90
CA GLN A 397 93.25 -82.50 -82.65
C GLN A 397 92.95 -83.30 -83.92
N GLY A 398 91.96 -82.88 -84.72
CA GLY A 398 91.67 -83.43 -86.05
C GLY A 398 92.77 -83.14 -87.07
N LEU A 399 93.42 -81.97 -87.03
CA LEU A 399 94.60 -81.66 -87.85
C LEU A 399 95.82 -82.48 -87.41
N LEU A 400 95.99 -82.70 -86.10
CA LEU A 400 97.01 -83.58 -85.54
C LEU A 400 96.75 -85.04 -85.92
N GLN A 401 95.48 -85.43 -85.99
CA GLN A 401 95.03 -86.75 -86.41
C GLN A 401 95.09 -86.93 -87.94
N ASN A 402 94.97 -85.85 -88.72
CA ASN A 402 95.24 -85.84 -90.15
C ASN A 402 96.75 -85.87 -90.44
N GLN A 403 97.58 -85.22 -89.61
CA GLN A 403 99.04 -85.39 -89.64
C GLN A 403 99.45 -86.80 -89.19
N SER A 404 98.77 -87.38 -88.19
CA SER A 404 99.02 -88.77 -87.80
C SER A 404 98.56 -89.73 -88.91
N LEU A 405 97.46 -89.45 -89.62
CA LEU A 405 97.04 -90.21 -90.80
C LEU A 405 98.02 -90.06 -91.98
N GLN A 406 98.61 -88.88 -92.21
CA GLN A 406 99.72 -88.74 -93.18
C GLN A 406 100.99 -89.49 -92.75
N LEU A 407 101.19 -89.73 -91.46
CA LEU A 407 102.24 -90.59 -90.91
C LEU A 407 101.80 -92.06 -90.72
N GLN A 408 100.55 -92.39 -91.08
CA GLN A 408 99.91 -93.70 -90.91
C GLN A 408 99.26 -94.18 -92.23
N GLU A 409 99.83 -93.76 -93.38
CA GLU A 409 99.77 -94.53 -94.62
C GLU A 409 100.84 -95.66 -94.66
N GLN A 410 101.51 -95.92 -93.52
CA GLN A 410 101.99 -97.25 -93.17
C GLN A 410 101.07 -97.91 -92.13
N GLU A 411 100.73 -99.17 -92.42
CA GLU A 411 99.98 -100.14 -91.60
C GLU A 411 98.47 -99.91 -91.35
N LYS A 412 97.69 -100.70 -92.10
CA LYS A 412 96.25 -100.89 -91.95
C LYS A 412 95.95 -102.18 -91.15
N LEU A 413 94.75 -102.21 -90.54
CA LEU A 413 93.79 -103.32 -90.44
C LEU A 413 93.35 -103.69 -89.00
N LEU A 414 92.07 -103.41 -88.74
CA LEU A 414 91.13 -104.24 -87.97
C LEU A 414 91.37 -104.33 -86.43
N THR A 415 90.36 -104.45 -85.57
CA THR A 415 88.96 -104.88 -85.79
C THR A 415 88.06 -104.42 -84.64
N LYS A 416 86.80 -104.06 -84.94
CA LYS A 416 85.54 -104.31 -84.17
C LYS A 416 85.46 -103.90 -82.68
N LYS A 417 84.28 -103.77 -82.04
CA LYS A 417 82.88 -103.42 -82.38
C LYS A 417 82.11 -103.46 -81.04
N ASP A 418 80.88 -102.94 -81.03
CA ASP A 418 79.77 -103.20 -80.09
C ASP A 418 79.54 -102.12 -79.03
N GLN A 419 78.33 -101.91 -78.51
CA GLN A 419 77.00 -101.70 -79.11
C GLN A 419 76.07 -101.29 -77.93
N ALA A 420 75.38 -100.15 -78.07
CA ALA A 420 74.02 -99.86 -77.59
C ALA A 420 73.57 -100.05 -76.11
N LEU A 421 73.20 -98.90 -75.49
CA LEU A 421 71.98 -98.67 -74.66
C LEU A 421 71.87 -99.46 -73.30
N PRO A 422 70.87 -99.24 -72.39
CA PRO A 422 69.61 -98.48 -72.51
C PRO A 422 69.15 -97.60 -71.29
N VAL A 423 68.08 -96.82 -71.51
CA VAL A 423 66.84 -96.63 -70.67
C VAL A 423 66.92 -96.68 -69.12
N TRP A 424 66.46 -95.61 -68.43
CA TRP A 424 65.19 -95.63 -67.66
C TRP A 424 64.66 -94.23 -67.25
N SER A 425 63.33 -94.06 -67.37
CA SER A 425 62.46 -92.97 -66.85
C SER A 425 61.83 -93.40 -65.49
N PRO A 426 60.62 -92.98 -65.01
CA PRO A 426 59.82 -91.73 -65.10
C PRO A 426 59.12 -91.33 -63.73
N LYS A 427 58.16 -90.37 -63.78
CA LYS A 427 57.07 -90.04 -62.81
C LYS A 427 57.46 -89.07 -61.65
N SER A 428 56.57 -88.21 -61.13
CA SER A 428 55.08 -88.19 -61.14
C SER A 428 54.44 -86.78 -61.11
N PHE A 429 53.36 -86.57 -61.90
CA PHE A 429 52.17 -85.75 -61.54
C PHE A 429 51.18 -86.64 -60.72
N PRO A 430 50.03 -86.19 -60.16
CA PRO A 430 49.29 -84.92 -60.33
C PRO A 430 48.60 -84.35 -59.05
N ASN A 431 47.69 -83.37 -59.25
CA ASN A 431 46.60 -82.90 -58.37
C ASN A 431 47.01 -82.19 -57.04
N GLU A 432 46.18 -81.34 -56.42
CA GLU A 432 44.76 -81.04 -56.66
C GLU A 432 44.44 -79.54 -56.43
N VAL A 433 43.34 -79.06 -57.00
CA VAL A 433 42.77 -77.73 -56.73
C VAL A 433 41.88 -77.81 -55.50
N GLU A 434 42.06 -76.88 -54.55
CA GLU A 434 41.03 -76.26 -53.69
C GLU A 434 41.76 -75.38 -52.64
N PRO A 435 41.23 -74.19 -52.30
CA PRO A 435 40.38 -74.15 -51.11
C PRO A 435 39.19 -73.17 -51.18
N GLU A 436 37.97 -73.69 -51.05
CA GLU A 436 36.80 -72.95 -50.59
C GLU A 436 37.02 -72.44 -49.16
N GLY A 437 37.49 -71.19 -49.07
CA GLY A 437 37.52 -70.42 -47.84
C GLY A 437 36.12 -69.98 -47.40
N THR A 438 35.51 -70.75 -46.50
CA THR A 438 34.73 -70.24 -45.35
C THR A 438 33.61 -69.22 -45.66
N GLY A 439 32.54 -69.69 -46.30
CA GLY A 439 31.36 -68.88 -46.68
C GLY A 439 30.15 -68.93 -45.74
N LYS A 440 30.27 -69.09 -44.42
CA LYS A 440 29.12 -69.23 -43.49
C LYS A 440 29.18 -68.42 -42.18
N GLU A 441 29.75 -67.21 -42.21
CA GLU A 441 29.77 -66.30 -41.04
C GLU A 441 29.43 -64.84 -41.38
N LYS A 442 28.42 -64.63 -42.24
CA LYS A 442 27.86 -63.29 -42.52
C LYS A 442 26.34 -63.19 -42.27
N ASP A 443 25.66 -64.33 -42.21
CA ASP A 443 24.20 -64.41 -42.09
C ASP A 443 23.69 -64.27 -40.64
N TRP A 444 24.56 -64.47 -39.64
CA TRP A 444 24.24 -64.21 -38.23
C TRP A 444 24.43 -62.74 -37.83
N ASP A 445 25.56 -62.12 -38.21
CA ASP A 445 25.84 -60.70 -37.92
C ASP A 445 24.85 -59.76 -38.63
N LEU A 446 24.46 -60.07 -39.88
CA LEU A 446 23.38 -59.35 -40.57
C LEU A 446 22.02 -59.45 -39.86
N ARG A 447 21.70 -60.60 -39.25
CA ARG A 447 20.44 -60.78 -38.49
C ARG A 447 20.46 -60.00 -37.17
N ASP A 448 21.57 -60.01 -36.44
CA ASP A 448 21.70 -59.22 -35.21
C ASP A 448 21.64 -57.71 -35.50
N GLN A 449 22.36 -57.23 -36.52
CA GLN A 449 22.27 -55.85 -36.96
C GLN A 449 20.84 -55.46 -37.40
N LEU A 450 20.12 -56.34 -38.10
CA LEU A 450 18.73 -56.08 -38.51
C LEU A 450 17.79 -56.03 -37.30
N GLN A 451 17.94 -56.91 -36.31
CA GLN A 451 17.17 -56.87 -35.06
C GLN A 451 17.47 -55.59 -34.26
N LYS A 452 18.74 -55.21 -34.13
CA LYS A 452 19.17 -53.97 -33.48
C LYS A 452 18.61 -52.72 -34.16
N LYS A 453 18.60 -52.68 -35.49
CA LYS A 453 17.96 -51.61 -36.28
C LYS A 453 16.43 -51.60 -36.13
N THR A 454 15.80 -52.77 -36.05
CA THR A 454 14.35 -52.90 -35.81
C THR A 454 13.96 -52.36 -34.44
N LEU A 455 14.73 -52.67 -33.39
CA LEU A 455 14.51 -52.11 -32.05
C LEU A 455 14.74 -50.59 -32.00
N GLN A 456 15.73 -50.07 -32.72
CA GLN A 456 15.94 -48.61 -32.85
C GLN A 456 14.79 -47.93 -33.57
N LEU A 457 14.26 -48.53 -34.65
CA LEU A 457 13.09 -48.01 -35.36
C LEU A 457 11.85 -48.03 -34.46
N GLN A 458 11.61 -49.11 -33.72
CA GLN A 458 10.48 -49.22 -32.80
C GLN A 458 10.58 -48.23 -31.62
N ALA A 459 11.79 -47.94 -31.14
CA ALA A 459 12.02 -46.90 -30.14
C ALA A 459 11.72 -45.50 -30.72
N LYS A 460 12.20 -45.20 -31.93
CA LYS A 460 11.90 -43.93 -32.61
C LYS A 460 10.43 -43.79 -32.99
N GLU A 461 9.74 -44.88 -33.29
CA GLU A 461 8.29 -44.91 -33.51
C GLU A 461 7.50 -44.63 -32.22
N LYS A 462 8.02 -44.99 -31.04
CA LYS A 462 7.46 -44.57 -29.74
C LYS A 462 7.69 -43.08 -29.46
N GLU A 463 8.93 -42.60 -29.63
CA GLU A 463 9.22 -41.16 -29.53
C GLU A 463 8.34 -40.33 -30.49
N CYS A 464 8.15 -40.79 -31.73
CA CYS A 464 7.25 -40.14 -32.68
C CYS A 464 5.79 -40.13 -32.19
N ARG A 465 5.29 -41.22 -31.59
CA ARG A 465 3.93 -41.27 -31.01
C ARG A 465 3.78 -40.32 -29.81
N GLU A 466 4.79 -40.27 -28.95
CA GLU A 466 4.82 -39.34 -27.81
C GLU A 466 4.80 -37.89 -28.30
N LEU A 467 5.66 -37.52 -29.25
CA LEU A 467 5.67 -36.19 -29.86
C LEU A 467 4.37 -35.83 -30.61
N HIS A 468 3.71 -36.80 -31.25
CA HIS A 468 2.38 -36.55 -31.83
C HIS A 468 1.34 -36.28 -30.73
N SER A 469 1.37 -37.03 -29.62
CA SER A 469 0.45 -36.78 -28.50
C SER A 469 0.72 -35.44 -27.79
N GLU A 470 1.97 -35.00 -27.69
CA GLU A 470 2.32 -33.66 -27.22
C GLU A 470 1.81 -32.57 -28.17
N LEU A 471 1.94 -32.77 -29.48
CA LEU A 471 1.43 -31.86 -30.50
C LEU A 471 -0.11 -31.76 -30.48
N ASP A 472 -0.80 -32.89 -30.32
CA ASP A 472 -2.25 -32.94 -30.20
C ASP A 472 -2.72 -32.21 -28.93
N ASN A 473 -2.08 -32.46 -27.77
CA ASN A 473 -2.33 -31.73 -26.53
C ASN A 473 -2.13 -30.21 -26.69
N LEU A 474 -1.03 -29.79 -27.33
CA LEU A 474 -0.76 -28.38 -27.60
C LEU A 474 -1.81 -27.76 -28.54
N SER A 475 -2.32 -28.54 -29.49
CA SER A 475 -3.41 -28.12 -30.38
C SER A 475 -4.73 -27.92 -29.64
N ASP A 476 -5.04 -28.79 -28.67
CA ASP A 476 -6.22 -28.67 -27.81
C ASP A 476 -6.12 -27.47 -26.85
N GLU A 477 -4.93 -27.19 -26.30
CA GLU A 477 -4.64 -25.97 -25.54
C GLU A 477 -4.83 -24.71 -26.39
N TYR A 478 -4.33 -24.71 -27.63
CA TYR A 478 -4.53 -23.61 -28.58
C TYR A 478 -6.02 -23.41 -28.92
N LEU A 479 -6.78 -24.49 -29.18
CA LEU A 479 -8.23 -24.44 -29.41
C LEU A 479 -9.02 -24.04 -28.15
N SER A 480 -8.51 -24.34 -26.96
CA SER A 480 -9.06 -23.87 -25.67
C SER A 480 -8.82 -22.36 -25.51
N CYS A 481 -7.62 -21.87 -25.83
CA CYS A 481 -7.28 -20.45 -25.82
C CYS A 481 -8.14 -19.66 -26.82
N LEU A 482 -8.31 -20.16 -28.04
CA LEU A 482 -9.19 -19.57 -29.06
C LEU A 482 -10.65 -19.46 -28.59
N ARG A 483 -11.19 -20.52 -27.97
CA ARG A 483 -12.56 -20.50 -27.41
C ARG A 483 -12.71 -19.47 -26.29
N LYS A 484 -11.72 -19.34 -25.39
CA LYS A 484 -11.71 -18.29 -24.35
C LYS A 484 -11.67 -16.89 -24.97
N LEU A 485 -10.84 -16.66 -25.98
CA LEU A 485 -10.75 -15.40 -26.72
C LEU A 485 -12.06 -15.03 -27.43
N GLN A 486 -12.74 -16.00 -28.04
CA GLN A 486 -14.07 -15.82 -28.62
C GLN A 486 -15.09 -15.45 -27.54
N HIS A 487 -15.09 -16.15 -26.41
CA HIS A 487 -16.01 -15.87 -25.30
C HIS A 487 -15.81 -14.46 -24.71
N CYS A 488 -14.58 -14.05 -24.41
CA CYS A 488 -14.29 -12.70 -23.95
C CYS A 488 -14.67 -11.62 -24.99
N ARG A 489 -14.58 -11.93 -26.28
CA ARG A 489 -15.04 -11.03 -27.36
C ARG A 489 -16.58 -10.94 -27.42
N GLU A 490 -17.28 -12.03 -27.15
CA GLU A 490 -18.74 -12.04 -27.02
C GLU A 490 -19.22 -11.27 -25.79
N GLU A 491 -18.56 -11.44 -24.64
CA GLU A 491 -18.84 -10.62 -23.43
C GLU A 491 -18.55 -9.13 -23.66
N LEU A 492 -17.47 -8.81 -24.39
CA LEU A 492 -17.17 -7.42 -24.76
C LEU A 492 -18.24 -6.85 -25.72
N ASN A 493 -18.72 -7.66 -26.67
CA ASN A 493 -19.82 -7.25 -27.56
C ASN A 493 -21.15 -7.10 -26.81
N GLN A 494 -21.45 -8.00 -25.86
CA GLN A 494 -22.66 -7.92 -25.02
C GLN A 494 -22.63 -6.70 -24.08
N SER A 495 -21.46 -6.36 -23.53
CA SER A 495 -21.29 -5.15 -22.71
C SER A 495 -21.23 -3.85 -23.53
N GLN A 496 -20.88 -3.91 -24.82
CA GLN A 496 -21.04 -2.79 -25.76
C GLN A 496 -22.48 -2.65 -26.30
N GLN A 497 -23.29 -3.71 -26.28
CA GLN A 497 -24.72 -3.58 -26.54
C GLN A 497 -25.38 -2.81 -25.40
N LEU A 498 -25.66 -1.53 -25.65
CA LEU A 498 -26.55 -0.72 -24.82
C LEU A 498 -27.82 -1.54 -24.52
N PRO A 499 -28.30 -1.61 -23.26
CA PRO A 499 -29.43 -2.44 -22.91
C PRO A 499 -30.64 -2.09 -23.79
N PRO A 500 -31.45 -3.08 -24.21
CA PRO A 500 -32.55 -2.87 -25.15
C PRO A 500 -33.39 -1.71 -24.64
N ARG A 501 -33.45 -0.65 -25.45
CA ARG A 501 -33.96 0.67 -25.08
C ARG A 501 -35.36 0.52 -24.51
N ARG A 502 -35.46 0.45 -23.17
CA ARG A 502 -36.75 0.39 -22.44
C ARG A 502 -37.66 1.46 -23.03
N GLN A 503 -38.96 1.17 -23.13
CA GLN A 503 -39.96 1.88 -23.96
C GLN A 503 -40.29 3.33 -23.50
N CYS A 504 -39.33 4.06 -22.94
CA CYS A 504 -39.36 5.47 -22.59
C CYS A 504 -39.41 6.41 -23.83
N GLY A 505 -39.37 5.86 -25.05
CA GLY A 505 -39.58 6.62 -26.29
C GLY A 505 -41.02 7.07 -26.55
N ARG A 506 -42.03 6.45 -25.90
CA ARG A 506 -43.45 6.72 -26.20
C ARG A 506 -44.03 7.94 -25.46
N TRP A 507 -43.45 8.31 -24.32
CA TRP A 507 -43.90 9.44 -23.49
C TRP A 507 -43.17 10.75 -23.78
N LEU A 508 -41.94 10.70 -24.29
CA LEU A 508 -41.20 11.90 -24.71
C LEU A 508 -41.95 12.78 -25.73
N PRO A 509 -42.52 12.27 -26.84
CA PRO A 509 -43.28 13.11 -27.77
C PRO A 509 -44.56 13.67 -27.12
N VAL A 510 -45.23 12.91 -26.24
CA VAL A 510 -46.41 13.39 -25.49
C VAL A 510 -46.03 14.53 -24.54
N LEU A 511 -44.93 14.39 -23.81
CA LEU A 511 -44.40 15.43 -22.92
C LEU A 511 -44.04 16.71 -23.70
N MET A 512 -43.40 16.57 -24.86
CA MET A 512 -43.08 17.72 -25.72
C MET A 512 -44.33 18.43 -26.25
N VAL A 513 -45.39 17.68 -26.61
CA VAL A 513 -46.69 18.27 -27.01
C VAL A 513 -47.36 19.00 -25.84
N VAL A 514 -47.34 18.44 -24.63
CA VAL A 514 -47.89 19.10 -23.43
C VAL A 514 -47.13 20.38 -23.09
N ILE A 515 -45.79 20.36 -23.17
CA ILE A 515 -44.94 21.55 -22.95
C ILE A 515 -45.22 22.61 -24.03
N ALA A 516 -45.32 22.21 -25.31
CA ALA A 516 -45.64 23.13 -26.40
C ALA A 516 -47.03 23.76 -26.25
N ALA A 517 -48.04 22.99 -25.83
CA ALA A 517 -49.38 23.50 -25.56
C ALA A 517 -49.39 24.46 -24.36
N ALA A 518 -48.68 24.15 -23.27
CA ALA A 518 -48.55 25.04 -22.12
C ALA A 518 -47.85 26.36 -22.47
N LEU A 519 -46.81 26.32 -23.30
CA LEU A 519 -46.13 27.51 -23.81
C LEU A 519 -47.03 28.33 -24.75
N ALA A 520 -47.82 27.69 -25.61
CA ALA A 520 -48.77 28.38 -26.49
C ALA A 520 -49.87 29.09 -25.69
N VAL A 521 -50.43 28.43 -24.66
CA VAL A 521 -51.40 29.04 -23.73
C VAL A 521 -50.76 30.20 -22.95
N PHE A 522 -49.52 30.03 -22.47
CA PHE A 522 -48.81 31.10 -21.76
C PHE A 522 -48.55 32.33 -22.64
N LEU A 523 -48.16 32.14 -23.90
CA LEU A 523 -47.98 33.23 -24.86
C LEU A 523 -49.30 33.90 -25.21
N ALA A 524 -50.35 33.14 -25.51
CA ALA A 524 -51.68 33.70 -25.79
C ALA A 524 -52.26 34.50 -24.61
N ASN A 525 -52.06 34.03 -23.36
CA ASN A 525 -52.44 34.81 -22.17
C ASN A 525 -51.59 36.05 -21.96
N LYS A 526 -50.32 36.05 -22.39
CA LYS A 526 -49.45 37.22 -22.31
C LYS A 526 -49.86 38.30 -23.32
N ASP A 527 -50.31 37.89 -24.51
CA ASP A 527 -50.76 38.81 -25.56
C ASP A 527 -52.16 39.37 -25.26
N ASN A 528 -53.03 38.61 -24.59
CA ASN A 528 -54.30 39.09 -24.01
C ASN A 528 -54.13 40.10 -22.84
N LEU A 529 -52.90 40.29 -22.33
CA LEU A 529 -52.59 41.25 -21.25
C LEU A 529 -51.98 42.56 -21.78
N MET A 530 -51.98 42.76 -23.10
CA MET A 530 -51.32 43.86 -23.83
C MET A 530 -52.30 44.66 -24.71
N ILE A 531 -53.59 44.66 -24.38
CA ILE A 531 -54.67 45.43 -25.02
C ILE A 531 -55.35 46.31 -23.97
#